data_AF-A0ABD3Q4W0-F1
#
_entry.id   AF-A0ABD3Q4W0-F1
#
_cell.length_a   1.000
_cell.length_b   1.000
_cell.length_c   1.000
_cell.angle_alpha   90.00
_cell.angle_beta   90.00
_cell.angle_gamma   90.00
#
_symmetry.space_group_name_H-M   'P 1'
#
loop_
_entity.id
_entity.type
_entity.pdbx_description
1 polymer ?
#
loop_
_entity_poly.entity_id
_entity_poly.type
_entity_poly.pdbx_seq_one_letter_code
_entity_poly.pdbx_strand_id
1 'polypeptide(L)'
;MTTEENAQRSKERITAKVHVERRHVWLNKAWRRIVFVATTLPLWMTVRMTVRMVGWVSNSLGRWLAHLIPVAVPGLSYGSEPLKVDETAAVDGEVAQDAPTVVGRDCQLRDRIGTPSFGISGHASLEWWVHCGRHFDIYGKVVKLSDALYRLFTVRWAPWRRNDTPSMYDSHTGIGLLNPMNVVPLYSMFHAMGVERRWERQEFYIKEERAELQYHYLRRPVRHGKLTNGIDLRENTRVCEVKVLPNGKKRIHDEFDNTLDVDRVVFACPANSVGSIYKQCGWLANTIFSTLVYADDHHPDSVIHSDGTVIDERFRDDCLKRASNYEEVTEKAGGSINIENQYNFGVQTPGPGVYDLPLDKKPVMLISHALRQGKSINPKLMVGTANHARAHPLYSGWNVMAMLSIRLVQGKNGISYCSNWTTPGNCHDMSFLSGLVCAHAIGAKYPFEKSGEAKKDFRRMRDLMEF
;
A
#
# COMPACT_ATOMS: atom_id res chain seq x y z
N MET A 1 40.47 9.73 -20.23
CA MET A 1 39.23 10.30 -19.66
C MET A 1 39.60 11.10 -18.44
N THR A 2 39.36 12.41 -18.48
CA THR A 2 39.67 13.32 -17.37
C THR A 2 38.63 13.18 -16.25
N THR A 3 38.96 13.64 -15.04
CA THR A 3 38.04 13.70 -13.89
C THR A 3 36.77 14.51 -14.19
N GLU A 4 36.86 15.56 -15.00
CA GLU A 4 35.71 16.34 -15.48
C GLU A 4 34.79 15.56 -16.42
N GLU A 5 35.35 14.81 -17.38
CA GLU A 5 34.56 13.98 -18.31
C GLU A 5 33.79 12.88 -17.56
N ASN A 6 34.40 12.32 -16.51
CA ASN A 6 33.74 11.37 -15.61
C ASN A 6 32.66 12.03 -14.72
N ALA A 7 32.90 13.25 -14.23
CA ALA A 7 31.91 14.00 -13.45
C ALA A 7 30.69 14.38 -14.30
N GLN A 8 30.90 14.80 -15.54
CA GLN A 8 29.83 15.13 -16.49
C GLN A 8 29.02 13.89 -16.86
N ARG A 9 29.69 12.78 -17.21
CA ARG A 9 29.01 11.48 -17.43
C ARG A 9 28.27 10.99 -16.18
N SER A 10 28.79 11.24 -14.98
CA SER A 10 28.11 10.89 -13.73
C SER A 10 26.82 11.70 -13.57
N LYS A 11 26.89 13.03 -13.79
CA LYS A 11 25.72 13.94 -13.79
C LYS A 11 24.64 13.53 -14.81
N GLU A 12 25.03 13.17 -16.02
CA GLU A 12 24.10 12.70 -17.06
C GLU A 12 23.46 11.34 -16.69
N ARG A 13 24.17 10.50 -15.93
CA ARG A 13 23.71 9.16 -15.50
C ARG A 13 22.84 9.15 -14.25
N ILE A 14 22.75 10.25 -13.51
CA ILE A 14 21.92 10.36 -12.29
C ILE A 14 20.57 11.04 -12.55
N THR A 15 20.23 11.33 -13.82
CA THR A 15 18.90 11.87 -14.13
C THR A 15 17.81 10.85 -13.78
N ALA A 16 16.65 11.32 -13.34
CA ALA A 16 15.49 10.46 -13.03
C ALA A 16 15.14 9.55 -14.23
N LYS A 17 15.22 10.08 -15.45
CA LYS A 17 14.99 9.33 -16.69
C LYS A 17 15.96 8.16 -16.87
N VAL A 18 17.27 8.37 -16.73
CA VAL A 18 18.26 7.28 -16.86
C VAL A 18 18.10 6.25 -15.76
N HIS A 19 17.73 6.68 -14.54
CA HIS A 19 17.38 5.76 -13.45
C HIS A 19 16.17 4.89 -13.79
N VAL A 20 15.11 5.46 -14.36
CA VAL A 20 13.91 4.74 -14.80
C VAL A 20 14.24 3.75 -15.93
N GLU A 21 14.95 4.19 -16.97
CA GLU A 21 15.33 3.32 -18.11
C GLU A 21 16.19 2.13 -17.67
N ARG A 22 17.22 2.38 -16.85
CA ARG A 22 18.04 1.30 -16.29
C ARG A 22 17.19 0.36 -15.45
N ARG A 23 16.31 0.91 -14.60
CA ARG A 23 15.43 0.12 -13.73
C ARG A 23 14.52 -0.80 -14.54
N HIS A 24 13.97 -0.37 -15.68
CA HIS A 24 13.13 -1.24 -16.52
C HIS A 24 13.83 -2.51 -17.03
N VAL A 25 15.13 -2.43 -17.35
CA VAL A 25 15.91 -3.62 -17.74
C VAL A 25 16.01 -4.61 -16.58
N TRP A 26 16.28 -4.12 -15.37
CA TRP A 26 16.34 -4.94 -14.16
C TRP A 26 14.97 -5.52 -13.79
N LEU A 27 13.90 -4.73 -13.94
CA LEU A 27 12.52 -5.14 -13.67
C LEU A 27 12.12 -6.33 -14.54
N ASN A 28 12.41 -6.32 -15.84
CA ASN A 28 12.07 -7.45 -16.72
C ASN A 28 12.71 -8.78 -16.26
N LYS A 29 13.95 -8.73 -15.75
CA LYS A 29 14.63 -9.90 -15.20
C LYS A 29 14.02 -10.33 -13.86
N ALA A 30 13.68 -9.37 -13.00
CA ALA A 30 13.02 -9.62 -11.72
C ALA A 30 11.62 -10.22 -11.91
N TRP A 31 10.83 -9.72 -12.87
CA TRP A 31 9.49 -10.21 -13.18
C TRP A 31 9.47 -11.67 -13.62
N ARG A 32 10.39 -12.08 -14.49
CA ARG A 32 10.50 -13.50 -14.87
C ARG A 32 10.77 -14.39 -13.66
N ARG A 33 11.59 -13.92 -12.73
CA ARG A 33 11.93 -14.65 -11.51
C ARG A 33 10.79 -14.64 -10.49
N ILE A 34 10.05 -13.55 -10.36
CA ILE A 34 8.93 -13.50 -9.41
C ILE A 34 7.79 -14.41 -9.86
N VAL A 35 7.56 -14.61 -11.16
CA VAL A 35 6.62 -15.66 -11.61
C VAL A 35 7.01 -16.99 -10.98
N PHE A 36 8.27 -17.39 -11.12
CA PHE A 36 8.75 -18.67 -10.60
C PHE A 36 8.63 -18.76 -9.07
N VAL A 37 8.95 -17.69 -8.35
CA VAL A 37 8.77 -17.64 -6.88
C VAL A 37 7.29 -17.77 -6.51
N ALA A 38 6.41 -17.02 -7.18
CA ALA A 38 4.98 -17.02 -6.90
C ALA A 38 4.31 -18.35 -7.27
N THR A 39 4.69 -18.97 -8.39
CA THR A 39 4.13 -20.28 -8.80
C THR A 39 4.61 -21.41 -7.89
N THR A 40 5.80 -21.29 -7.29
CA THR A 40 6.31 -22.24 -6.30
C THR A 40 5.88 -21.92 -4.87
N LEU A 41 5.16 -20.82 -4.63
CA LEU A 41 4.71 -20.41 -3.30
C LEU A 41 3.93 -21.53 -2.57
N PRO A 42 2.96 -22.25 -3.17
CA PRO A 42 2.25 -23.33 -2.48
C PRO A 42 3.16 -24.48 -2.03
N LEU A 43 4.19 -24.79 -2.82
CA LEU A 43 5.19 -25.79 -2.46
C LEU A 43 6.00 -25.32 -1.24
N TRP A 44 6.51 -24.09 -1.27
CA TRP A 44 7.26 -23.53 -0.14
C TRP A 44 6.43 -23.44 1.13
N MET A 45 5.14 -23.12 1.01
CA MET A 45 4.19 -23.11 2.11
C MET A 45 4.01 -24.50 2.72
N THR A 46 3.86 -25.52 1.87
CA THR A 46 3.78 -26.92 2.32
C THR A 46 5.05 -27.34 3.04
N VAL A 47 6.23 -27.06 2.47
CA VAL A 47 7.53 -27.37 3.10
C VAL A 47 7.66 -26.68 4.45
N ARG A 48 7.32 -25.39 4.55
CA ARG A 48 7.34 -24.63 5.80
C ARG A 48 6.44 -25.26 6.86
N MET A 49 5.22 -25.66 6.50
CA MET A 49 4.30 -26.34 7.44
C MET A 49 4.85 -27.69 7.90
N THR A 50 5.43 -28.49 7.00
CA THR A 50 6.07 -29.75 7.36
C THR A 50 7.23 -29.54 8.34
N VAL A 51 8.09 -28.55 8.08
CA VAL A 51 9.21 -28.23 8.99
C VAL A 51 8.69 -27.74 10.36
N ARG A 52 7.61 -26.96 10.40
CA ARG A 52 6.95 -26.57 11.67
C ARG A 52 6.43 -27.79 12.43
N MET A 53 5.79 -28.74 11.75
CA MET A 53 5.31 -29.98 12.37
C MET A 53 6.47 -30.80 12.94
N VAL A 54 7.59 -30.92 12.21
CA VAL A 54 8.79 -31.59 12.72
C VAL A 54 9.36 -30.85 13.93
N GLY A 55 9.44 -29.51 13.87
CA GLY A 55 9.92 -28.69 14.98
C GLY A 55 9.05 -28.78 16.24
N TRP A 56 7.76 -29.04 16.10
CA TRP A 56 6.86 -29.31 17.20
C TRP A 56 7.18 -30.64 17.91
N VAL A 57 7.57 -31.67 17.14
CA VAL A 57 8.00 -32.97 17.71
C VAL A 57 9.45 -32.90 18.24
N SER A 58 10.33 -32.23 17.51
CA SER A 58 11.76 -32.08 17.82
C SER A 58 12.27 -30.71 17.36
N ASN A 59 12.38 -29.79 18.32
CA ASN A 59 12.79 -28.41 18.06
C ASN A 59 14.20 -28.32 17.42
N SER A 60 15.14 -29.16 17.85
CA SER A 60 16.51 -29.17 17.28
C SER A 60 16.51 -29.61 15.81
N LEU A 61 15.77 -30.67 15.49
CA LEU A 61 15.64 -31.15 14.11
C LEU A 61 14.89 -30.14 13.23
N GLY A 62 13.80 -29.55 13.72
CA GLY A 62 13.07 -28.50 13.01
C GLY A 62 13.93 -27.28 12.68
N ARG A 63 14.76 -26.82 13.64
CA ARG A 63 15.73 -25.73 13.42
C ARG A 63 16.79 -26.09 12.40
N TRP A 64 17.31 -27.31 12.45
CA TRP A 64 18.28 -27.81 11.47
C TRP A 64 17.66 -27.84 10.05
N LEU A 65 16.46 -28.40 9.89
CA LEU A 65 15.73 -28.40 8.61
C LEU A 65 15.44 -26.98 8.11
N ALA A 66 15.02 -26.07 9.01
CA ALA A 66 14.77 -24.68 8.67
C ALA A 66 16.03 -23.93 8.19
N HIS A 67 17.22 -24.40 8.55
CA HIS A 67 18.49 -23.86 8.06
C HIS A 67 18.82 -24.32 6.63
N LEU A 68 18.33 -25.49 6.21
CA LEU A 68 18.61 -26.07 4.89
C LEU A 68 17.75 -25.47 3.77
N ILE A 69 16.61 -24.86 4.11
CA ILE A 69 15.68 -24.32 3.12
C ILE A 69 15.87 -22.81 2.94
N PRO A 70 15.60 -22.27 1.73
CA PRO A 70 15.81 -20.84 1.46
C PRO A 70 14.76 -19.94 2.12
N VAL A 71 13.64 -20.50 2.61
CA VAL A 71 12.51 -19.77 3.17
C VAL A 71 12.55 -19.71 4.69
N ALA A 72 11.96 -18.67 5.26
CA ALA A 72 11.82 -18.49 6.69
C ALA A 72 10.73 -19.41 7.27
N VAL A 73 10.99 -19.94 8.46
CA VAL A 73 10.07 -20.73 9.26
C VAL A 73 9.91 -20.04 10.62
N PRO A 74 8.72 -19.52 10.98
CA PRO A 74 8.49 -18.82 12.23
C PRO A 74 8.85 -19.67 13.44
N GLY A 75 9.61 -19.09 14.37
CA GLY A 75 10.10 -19.75 15.58
C GLY A 75 11.20 -20.80 15.39
N LEU A 76 11.55 -21.18 14.15
CA LEU A 76 12.56 -22.21 13.85
C LEU A 76 13.75 -21.67 13.04
N SER A 77 13.52 -20.75 12.10
CA SER A 77 14.60 -20.06 11.42
C SER A 77 15.33 -19.13 12.37
N TYR A 78 16.65 -19.00 12.17
CA TYR A 78 17.47 -18.14 12.99
C TYR A 78 16.95 -16.70 13.01
N GLY A 79 16.65 -16.17 14.21
CA GLY A 79 16.17 -14.81 14.42
C GLY A 79 14.66 -14.62 14.23
N SER A 80 13.92 -15.65 13.81
CA SER A 80 12.45 -15.59 13.71
C SER A 80 11.77 -15.90 15.05
N GLU A 81 12.53 -16.26 16.08
CA GLU A 81 12.03 -16.37 17.45
C GLU A 81 11.69 -14.98 18.04
N PRO A 82 10.58 -14.87 18.78
CA PRO A 82 10.28 -13.67 19.56
C PRO A 82 11.40 -13.37 20.54
N LEU A 83 11.71 -12.10 20.76
CA LEU A 83 12.61 -11.72 21.84
C LEU A 83 11.91 -12.02 23.17
N LYS A 84 12.69 -12.57 24.11
CA LYS A 84 12.26 -12.63 25.50
C LYS A 84 12.34 -11.22 26.05
N VAL A 85 11.21 -10.52 26.07
CA VAL A 85 11.11 -9.24 26.76
C VAL A 85 11.09 -9.54 28.25
N ASP A 86 12.11 -9.09 28.97
CA ASP A 86 12.15 -9.21 30.43
C ASP A 86 11.03 -8.33 31.00
N GLU A 87 9.99 -8.94 31.58
CA GLU A 87 8.81 -8.22 32.06
C GLU A 87 9.15 -7.19 33.15
N THR A 88 10.32 -7.35 33.78
CA THR A 88 10.85 -6.45 34.81
C THR A 88 11.38 -5.12 34.27
N ALA A 89 11.67 -5.01 32.97
CA ALA A 89 12.18 -3.80 32.33
C ALA A 89 11.07 -2.91 31.72
N ALA A 90 9.80 -3.29 31.88
CA ALA A 90 8.68 -2.47 31.44
C ALA A 90 8.64 -1.19 32.29
N VAL A 91 9.24 -0.12 31.77
CA VAL A 91 9.09 1.24 32.28
C VAL A 91 7.60 1.53 32.44
N ASP A 92 7.20 2.05 33.60
CA ASP A 92 5.85 2.51 33.95
C ASP A 92 5.37 3.67 33.05
N GLY A 93 5.33 3.45 31.75
CA GLY A 93 4.66 4.33 30.82
C GLY A 93 3.16 4.12 30.98
N GLU A 94 2.48 5.08 31.61
CA GLU A 94 1.02 5.15 31.64
C GLU A 94 0.46 4.83 30.25
N VAL A 95 -0.10 3.64 30.11
CA VAL A 95 -0.91 3.30 28.94
C VAL A 95 -2.10 4.23 28.99
N ALA A 96 -2.16 5.20 28.07
CA ALA A 96 -3.23 6.18 27.99
C ALA A 96 -4.59 5.48 28.08
N GLN A 97 -5.24 5.58 29.25
CA GLN A 97 -6.54 4.94 29.52
C GLN A 97 -7.68 5.59 28.73
N ASP A 98 -7.41 6.71 28.04
CA ASP A 98 -8.37 7.47 27.23
C ASP A 98 -8.48 6.97 25.79
N ALA A 99 -8.50 5.65 25.57
CA ALA A 99 -8.96 5.11 24.29
C ALA A 99 -10.49 5.28 24.22
N PRO A 100 -11.04 6.03 23.26
CA PRO A 100 -12.48 6.28 23.21
C PRO A 100 -13.23 4.96 23.05
N THR A 101 -14.20 4.74 23.93
CA THR A 101 -15.18 3.65 23.79
C THR A 101 -16.01 3.94 22.54
N VAL A 102 -15.81 3.15 21.48
CA VAL A 102 -16.66 3.21 20.30
C VAL A 102 -18.03 2.66 20.71
N VAL A 103 -18.97 3.56 21.00
CA VAL A 103 -20.37 3.19 21.20
C VAL A 103 -20.92 2.76 19.84
N GLY A 104 -21.03 1.46 19.63
CA GLY A 104 -21.67 0.90 18.44
C GLY A 104 -23.11 1.38 18.38
N ARG A 105 -23.43 2.25 17.42
CA ARG A 105 -24.82 2.47 17.01
C ARG A 105 -25.17 1.41 15.98
N ASP A 106 -26.23 0.67 16.24
CA ASP A 106 -26.85 -0.26 15.31
C ASP A 106 -27.15 0.44 13.98
N CYS A 107 -26.50 -0.04 12.92
CA CYS A 107 -26.67 0.47 11.57
C CYS A 107 -27.91 -0.19 10.94
N GLN A 108 -29.12 0.23 11.36
CA GLN A 108 -30.36 -0.11 10.66
C GLN A 108 -30.53 0.81 9.44
N LEU A 109 -29.96 0.42 8.31
CA LEU A 109 -29.97 1.22 7.07
C LEU A 109 -30.34 0.40 5.83
N ARG A 110 -31.17 -0.64 6.00
CA ARG A 110 -31.59 -1.51 4.89
C ARG A 110 -32.85 -1.07 4.13
N ASP A 111 -33.69 -0.19 4.66
CA ASP A 111 -35.04 0.00 4.12
C ASP A 111 -35.33 1.35 3.42
N ARG A 112 -34.32 2.12 2.99
CA ARG A 112 -34.54 3.40 2.28
C ARG A 112 -33.74 3.54 0.97
N ILE A 113 -33.80 2.54 0.10
CA ILE A 113 -33.34 2.67 -1.29
C ILE A 113 -34.57 2.91 -2.17
N GLY A 114 -34.94 4.18 -2.34
CA GLY A 114 -35.82 4.59 -3.43
C GLY A 114 -35.02 4.68 -4.73
N THR A 115 -35.60 4.19 -5.82
CA THR A 115 -35.09 4.40 -7.18
C THR A 115 -35.08 5.89 -7.51
N PRO A 116 -33.93 6.49 -7.90
CA PRO A 116 -33.90 7.90 -8.27
C PRO A 116 -34.48 8.10 -9.67
N SER A 117 -35.53 8.92 -9.76
CA SER A 117 -36.05 9.45 -11.02
C SER A 117 -35.27 10.72 -11.39
N PHE A 118 -34.43 10.64 -12.42
CA PHE A 118 -33.76 11.79 -13.02
C PHE A 118 -34.54 12.23 -14.26
N GLY A 119 -35.08 13.45 -14.26
CA GLY A 119 -35.68 14.07 -15.44
C GLY A 119 -34.84 15.24 -15.92
N ILE A 120 -34.35 15.21 -17.17
CA ILE A 120 -33.85 16.39 -17.90
C ILE A 120 -34.12 16.25 -19.40
N SER A 121 -34.64 17.34 -19.98
CA SER A 121 -34.87 17.61 -21.39
C SER A 121 -33.58 17.98 -22.14
N GLY A 122 -33.35 17.42 -23.33
CA GLY A 122 -32.30 17.86 -24.25
C GLY A 122 -31.95 16.81 -25.30
N HIS A 123 -32.16 17.13 -26.57
CA HIS A 123 -32.20 16.23 -27.73
C HIS A 123 -30.86 15.59 -28.19
N ALA A 124 -29.83 15.53 -27.33
CA ALA A 124 -28.55 14.89 -27.62
C ALA A 124 -28.25 13.64 -26.73
N SER A 125 -29.26 13.10 -26.04
CA SER A 125 -29.06 12.20 -24.89
C SER A 125 -29.33 10.71 -25.13
N LEU A 126 -29.94 10.29 -26.24
CA LEU A 126 -30.39 8.89 -26.36
C LEU A 126 -29.26 7.89 -26.68
N GLU A 127 -28.38 8.19 -27.65
CA GLU A 127 -27.26 7.30 -27.99
C GLU A 127 -26.21 7.22 -26.88
N TRP A 128 -25.96 8.34 -26.18
CA TRP A 128 -25.05 8.40 -25.03
C TRP A 128 -25.57 7.57 -23.85
N TRP A 129 -26.88 7.66 -23.55
CA TRP A 129 -27.49 6.85 -22.49
C TRP A 129 -27.55 5.36 -22.81
N VAL A 130 -27.81 4.98 -24.07
CA VAL A 130 -27.81 3.56 -24.48
C VAL A 130 -26.40 2.98 -24.37
N HIS A 131 -25.37 3.75 -24.73
CA HIS A 131 -23.97 3.30 -24.64
C HIS A 131 -23.46 3.22 -23.19
N CYS A 132 -23.81 4.21 -22.34
CA CYS A 132 -23.49 4.18 -20.92
C CYS A 132 -24.29 3.11 -20.15
N GLY A 133 -25.58 2.92 -20.49
CA GLY A 133 -26.45 1.93 -19.87
C GLY A 133 -25.91 0.50 -20.03
N ARG A 134 -25.47 0.14 -21.23
CA ARG A 134 -24.81 -1.16 -21.48
C ARG A 134 -23.56 -1.34 -20.62
N HIS A 135 -22.77 -0.29 -20.41
CA HIS A 135 -21.55 -0.37 -19.60
C HIS A 135 -21.85 -0.45 -18.10
N PHE A 136 -22.88 0.27 -17.62
CA PHE A 136 -23.36 0.12 -16.24
C PHE A 136 -23.94 -1.26 -15.96
N ASP A 137 -24.60 -1.89 -16.94
CA ASP A 137 -25.06 -3.28 -16.83
C ASP A 137 -23.88 -4.26 -16.72
N ILE A 138 -22.84 -4.07 -17.55
CA ILE A 138 -21.62 -4.88 -17.46
C ILE A 138 -20.92 -4.65 -16.11
N TYR A 139 -20.83 -3.40 -15.64
CA TYR A 139 -20.35 -3.07 -14.30
C TYR A 139 -21.13 -3.77 -13.20
N GLY A 140 -22.47 -3.73 -13.25
CA GLY A 140 -23.32 -4.46 -12.32
C GLY A 140 -23.06 -5.97 -12.34
N LYS A 141 -22.81 -6.56 -13.52
CA LYS A 141 -22.44 -7.98 -13.66
C LYS A 141 -21.06 -8.29 -13.08
N VAL A 142 -20.04 -7.45 -13.35
CA VAL A 142 -18.69 -7.60 -12.80
C VAL A 142 -18.71 -7.50 -11.27
N VAL A 143 -19.44 -6.52 -10.71
CA VAL A 143 -19.58 -6.36 -9.25
C VAL A 143 -20.25 -7.58 -8.62
N LYS A 144 -21.36 -8.07 -9.21
CA LYS A 144 -22.05 -9.28 -8.72
C LYS A 144 -21.16 -10.51 -8.78
N LEU A 145 -20.41 -10.70 -9.86
CA LEU A 145 -19.46 -11.80 -10.00
C LEU A 145 -18.33 -11.68 -8.97
N SER A 146 -17.77 -10.47 -8.79
CA SER A 146 -16.74 -10.20 -7.80
C SER A 146 -17.22 -10.50 -6.38
N ASP A 147 -18.44 -10.08 -6.01
CA ASP A 147 -19.04 -10.40 -4.70
C ASP A 147 -19.29 -11.91 -4.53
N ALA A 148 -19.78 -12.58 -5.57
CA ALA A 148 -19.99 -14.03 -5.53
C ALA A 148 -18.67 -14.80 -5.32
N LEU A 149 -17.62 -14.45 -6.07
CA LEU A 149 -16.28 -15.03 -5.92
C LEU A 149 -15.70 -14.70 -4.54
N TYR A 150 -15.81 -13.45 -4.10
CA TYR A 150 -15.39 -13.04 -2.76
C TYR A 150 -16.06 -13.90 -1.69
N ARG A 151 -17.40 -14.03 -1.70
CA ARG A 151 -18.13 -14.85 -0.72
C ARG A 151 -17.76 -16.33 -0.78
N LEU A 152 -17.56 -16.86 -1.98
CA LEU A 152 -17.15 -18.25 -2.19
C LEU A 152 -15.79 -18.54 -1.54
N PHE A 153 -14.76 -17.78 -1.94
CA PHE A 153 -13.38 -18.02 -1.51
C PHE A 153 -13.11 -17.57 -0.07
N THR A 154 -13.87 -16.61 0.46
CA THR A 154 -13.80 -16.22 1.88
C THR A 154 -14.70 -17.07 2.79
N VAL A 155 -15.38 -18.07 2.22
CA VAL A 155 -16.23 -19.05 2.93
C VAL A 155 -17.37 -18.37 3.69
N ARG A 156 -17.83 -17.21 3.22
CA ARG A 156 -18.94 -16.45 3.86
C ARG A 156 -20.31 -17.10 3.71
N TRP A 157 -20.43 -18.06 2.80
CA TRP A 157 -21.63 -18.88 2.66
C TRP A 157 -21.80 -19.86 3.84
N ALA A 158 -20.72 -20.19 4.55
CA ALA A 158 -20.74 -21.13 5.67
C ALA A 158 -21.44 -20.54 6.90
N PRO A 159 -22.27 -21.32 7.62
CA PRO A 159 -23.10 -20.83 8.72
C PRO A 159 -22.34 -20.05 9.80
N TRP A 160 -21.12 -20.49 10.15
CA TRP A 160 -20.30 -19.86 11.18
C TRP A 160 -19.65 -18.53 10.77
N ARG A 161 -19.70 -18.15 9.49
CA ARG A 161 -19.16 -16.87 8.97
C ARG A 161 -20.22 -15.90 8.46
N ARG A 162 -21.50 -16.31 8.38
CA ARG A 162 -22.56 -15.49 7.78
C ARG A 162 -22.76 -14.13 8.45
N ASN A 163 -22.51 -14.07 9.76
CA ASN A 163 -22.68 -12.87 10.58
C ASN A 163 -21.36 -12.11 10.81
N ASP A 164 -20.24 -12.57 10.25
CA ASP A 164 -18.98 -11.86 10.37
C ASP A 164 -19.06 -10.53 9.61
N THR A 165 -18.58 -9.45 10.23
CA THR A 165 -18.32 -8.19 9.53
C THR A 165 -17.29 -8.40 8.42
N PRO A 166 -17.53 -7.94 7.17
CA PRO A 166 -16.52 -7.95 6.12
C PRO A 166 -15.27 -7.20 6.56
N SER A 167 -14.10 -7.78 6.29
CA SER A 167 -12.87 -7.00 6.38
C SER A 167 -12.04 -7.17 5.12
N MET A 168 -11.30 -6.12 4.81
CA MET A 168 -10.46 -6.02 3.62
C MET A 168 -9.38 -7.10 3.56
N TYR A 169 -9.06 -7.74 4.69
CA TYR A 169 -8.07 -8.81 4.79
C TYR A 169 -8.62 -10.21 4.47
N ASP A 170 -9.95 -10.38 4.38
CA ASP A 170 -10.59 -11.69 4.12
C ASP A 170 -10.12 -12.31 2.79
N SER A 171 -9.98 -11.50 1.74
CA SER A 171 -9.51 -11.96 0.42
C SER A 171 -8.02 -12.32 0.41
N HIS A 172 -7.26 -11.97 1.43
CA HIS A 172 -5.81 -12.16 1.45
C HIS A 172 -5.37 -13.24 2.47
N THR A 173 -6.30 -14.01 3.03
CA THR A 173 -6.01 -15.05 4.03
C THR A 173 -6.73 -16.36 3.72
N GLY A 174 -6.16 -17.49 4.15
CA GLY A 174 -6.76 -18.82 3.98
C GLY A 174 -7.14 -19.15 2.53
N ILE A 175 -8.34 -19.70 2.32
CA ILE A 175 -8.91 -19.98 0.98
C ILE A 175 -9.14 -18.68 0.19
N GLY A 176 -9.29 -17.54 0.88
CA GLY A 176 -9.43 -16.23 0.27
C GLY A 176 -8.26 -15.89 -0.66
N LEU A 177 -7.04 -16.35 -0.35
CA LEU A 177 -5.86 -16.17 -1.22
C LEU A 177 -6.05 -16.74 -2.63
N LEU A 178 -6.87 -17.80 -2.76
CA LEU A 178 -7.17 -18.43 -4.04
C LEU A 178 -8.23 -17.67 -4.84
N ASN A 179 -8.81 -16.60 -4.28
CA ASN A 179 -9.74 -15.75 -5.00
C ASN A 179 -9.04 -15.16 -6.23
N PRO A 180 -9.49 -15.47 -7.46
CA PRO A 180 -8.85 -14.94 -8.67
C PRO A 180 -8.90 -13.41 -8.72
N MET A 181 -9.86 -12.77 -8.03
CA MET A 181 -9.97 -11.31 -7.91
C MET A 181 -8.78 -10.65 -7.21
N ASN A 182 -7.95 -11.42 -6.50
CA ASN A 182 -6.73 -10.89 -5.88
C ASN A 182 -5.63 -10.57 -6.90
N VAL A 183 -5.66 -11.24 -8.05
CA VAL A 183 -4.59 -11.17 -9.06
C VAL A 183 -5.11 -10.62 -10.38
N VAL A 184 -6.36 -10.93 -10.73
CA VAL A 184 -7.00 -10.45 -11.95
C VAL A 184 -7.45 -9.01 -11.73
N PRO A 185 -6.87 -8.02 -12.44
CA PRO A 185 -7.35 -6.66 -12.38
C PRO A 185 -8.82 -6.60 -12.84
N LEU A 186 -9.66 -5.86 -12.14
CA LEU A 186 -11.07 -5.68 -12.52
C LEU A 186 -11.21 -5.28 -13.99
N TYR A 187 -10.32 -4.42 -14.47
CA TYR A 187 -10.23 -4.02 -15.87
C TYR A 187 -10.15 -5.21 -16.85
N SER A 188 -9.35 -6.23 -16.55
CA SER A 188 -9.23 -7.41 -17.41
C SER A 188 -10.57 -8.16 -17.53
N MET A 189 -11.38 -8.16 -16.46
CA MET A 189 -12.72 -8.74 -16.51
C MET A 189 -13.71 -7.88 -17.29
N PHE A 190 -13.66 -6.56 -17.13
CA PHE A 190 -14.44 -5.63 -17.95
C PHE A 190 -14.18 -5.87 -19.43
N HIS A 191 -12.90 -5.97 -19.81
CA HIS A 191 -12.52 -6.24 -21.19
C HIS A 191 -13.00 -7.62 -21.67
N ALA A 192 -12.83 -8.66 -20.86
CA ALA A 192 -13.33 -10.00 -21.17
C ALA A 192 -14.86 -10.06 -21.33
N MET A 193 -15.59 -9.18 -20.64
CA MET A 193 -17.05 -9.04 -20.77
C MET A 193 -17.49 -8.09 -21.89
N GLY A 194 -16.56 -7.67 -22.75
CA GLY A 194 -16.84 -6.90 -23.96
C GLY A 194 -16.95 -5.39 -23.74
N VAL A 195 -16.42 -4.85 -22.63
CA VAL A 195 -16.23 -3.40 -22.52
C VAL A 195 -15.10 -2.98 -23.46
N GLU A 196 -15.43 -2.11 -24.41
CA GLU A 196 -14.46 -1.53 -25.33
C GLU A 196 -13.43 -0.69 -24.57
N ARG A 197 -12.18 -0.68 -25.05
CA ARG A 197 -11.13 0.21 -24.52
C ARG A 197 -11.49 1.70 -24.58
N ARG A 198 -12.55 2.08 -25.30
CA ARG A 198 -13.09 3.44 -25.32
C ARG A 198 -13.74 3.86 -24.01
N TRP A 199 -14.22 2.93 -23.20
CA TRP A 199 -14.78 3.29 -21.88
C TRP A 199 -13.72 3.83 -20.93
N GLU A 200 -12.45 3.42 -21.12
CA GLU A 200 -11.28 3.99 -20.43
C GLU A 200 -10.97 5.43 -20.86
N ARG A 201 -11.54 5.91 -21.97
CA ARG A 201 -11.39 7.29 -22.46
C ARG A 201 -12.46 8.24 -21.94
N GLN A 202 -13.48 7.74 -21.25
CA GLN A 202 -14.52 8.60 -20.67
C GLN A 202 -14.10 9.07 -19.28
N GLU A 203 -14.04 10.39 -19.11
CA GLU A 203 -13.82 11.06 -17.83
C GLU A 203 -14.86 10.57 -16.82
N PHE A 204 -14.42 9.89 -15.75
CA PHE A 204 -15.31 9.44 -14.69
C PHE A 204 -15.55 10.58 -13.71
N TYR A 205 -16.73 11.20 -13.80
CA TYR A 205 -17.21 12.10 -12.77
C TYR A 205 -17.93 11.30 -11.68
N ILE A 206 -17.22 10.85 -10.65
CA ILE A 206 -17.86 10.27 -9.47
C ILE A 206 -18.39 11.42 -8.63
N LYS A 207 -19.69 11.73 -8.79
CA LYS A 207 -20.39 12.69 -7.93
C LYS A 207 -20.66 12.00 -6.58
N GLU A 208 -19.75 12.22 -5.63
CA GLU A 208 -19.84 11.60 -4.31
C GLU A 208 -20.85 12.35 -3.42
N GLU A 209 -22.13 11.98 -3.48
CA GLU A 209 -23.21 12.56 -2.66
C GLU A 209 -23.17 12.12 -1.18
N ARG A 210 -22.14 11.38 -0.74
CA ARG A 210 -22.06 10.73 0.59
C ARG A 210 -20.92 11.20 1.50
N ALA A 211 -20.32 12.35 1.22
CA ALA A 211 -19.17 12.84 2.00
C ALA A 211 -19.49 13.16 3.49
N GLU A 212 -20.75 13.32 3.91
CA GLU A 212 -21.06 13.73 5.29
C GLU A 212 -20.93 12.62 6.35
N LEU A 213 -20.99 11.34 5.99
CA LEU A 213 -21.13 10.26 6.98
C LEU A 213 -19.82 9.61 7.45
N GLN A 214 -18.69 9.86 6.77
CA GLN A 214 -17.45 9.11 7.03
C GLN A 214 -16.39 9.85 7.88
N TYR A 215 -16.57 11.15 8.16
CA TYR A 215 -15.48 12.00 8.67
C TYR A 215 -15.51 12.33 10.17
N HIS A 216 -16.48 11.81 10.93
CA HIS A 216 -16.60 12.10 12.37
C HIS A 216 -15.49 11.54 13.28
N TYR A 217 -14.48 10.83 12.75
CA TYR A 217 -13.50 10.08 13.56
C TYR A 217 -12.13 10.74 13.80
N LEU A 218 -11.81 11.89 13.19
CA LEU A 218 -10.46 12.49 13.28
C LEU A 218 -10.44 13.86 13.99
N ARG A 219 -10.93 13.90 15.24
CA ARG A 219 -11.03 15.16 16.01
C ARG A 219 -9.76 15.59 16.77
N ARG A 220 -8.62 14.92 16.62
CA ARG A 220 -7.38 15.35 17.29
C ARG A 220 -6.16 15.15 16.39
N PRO A 221 -5.30 16.18 16.18
CA PRO A 221 -4.01 15.96 15.56
C PRO A 221 -3.25 14.95 16.42
N VAL A 222 -2.90 13.81 15.82
CA VAL A 222 -1.94 12.89 16.42
C VAL A 222 -0.62 13.63 16.41
N ARG A 223 -0.27 14.27 17.53
CA ARG A 223 1.05 14.88 17.71
C ARG A 223 2.06 13.75 17.53
N HIS A 224 2.96 13.90 16.56
CA HIS A 224 4.06 12.95 16.28
C HIS A 224 4.75 12.47 17.57
N GLY A 225 4.90 13.38 18.53
CA GLY A 225 5.43 13.10 19.87
C GLY A 225 4.70 12.06 20.71
N LYS A 226 3.49 11.60 20.38
CA LYS A 226 2.85 10.47 21.09
C LYS A 226 3.41 9.12 20.66
N LEU A 227 3.73 8.95 19.39
CA LEU A 227 4.29 7.69 18.87
C LEU A 227 5.79 7.61 19.07
N THR A 228 6.46 8.76 19.19
CA THR A 228 7.91 8.86 19.37
C THR A 228 8.31 9.24 20.80
N ASN A 229 7.38 9.23 21.76
CA ASN A 229 7.75 9.50 23.14
C ASN A 229 8.63 8.36 23.68
N GLY A 230 9.77 8.70 24.28
CA GLY A 230 10.66 7.72 24.89
C GLY A 230 11.40 6.79 23.90
N ILE A 231 11.47 7.15 22.62
CA ILE A 231 12.28 6.41 21.63
C ILE A 231 13.56 7.21 21.29
N ASP A 232 14.67 6.51 21.00
CA ASP A 232 15.84 7.10 20.34
C ASP A 232 15.49 7.36 18.86
N LEU A 233 15.06 8.59 18.57
CA LEU A 233 14.71 9.03 17.22
C LEU A 233 15.90 9.77 16.60
N ARG A 234 16.39 9.25 15.47
CA ARG A 234 17.43 9.90 14.66
C ARG A 234 16.83 10.40 13.35
N GLU A 235 16.55 11.69 13.30
CA GLU A 235 16.13 12.37 12.09
C GLU A 235 17.33 12.70 11.20
N ASN A 236 17.09 12.95 9.91
CA ASN A 236 18.13 13.32 8.94
C ASN A 236 19.34 12.36 8.95
N THR A 237 19.09 11.08 9.23
CA THR A 237 20.12 10.04 9.31
C THR A 237 19.70 8.87 8.44
N ARG A 238 20.39 8.71 7.32
CA ARG A 238 20.16 7.61 6.39
C ARG A 238 20.96 6.38 6.81
N VAL A 239 20.27 5.24 6.89
CA VAL A 239 20.94 3.93 6.99
C VAL A 239 21.53 3.57 5.62
N CYS A 240 22.83 3.27 5.59
CA CYS A 240 23.59 2.92 4.40
C CYS A 240 23.72 1.41 4.23
N GLU A 241 23.92 0.67 5.32
CA GLU A 241 24.12 -0.78 5.27
C GLU A 241 23.59 -1.48 6.52
N VAL A 242 23.06 -2.69 6.34
CA VAL A 242 22.77 -3.64 7.41
C VAL A 242 23.51 -4.95 7.12
N LYS A 243 24.36 -5.37 8.07
CA LYS A 243 25.14 -6.60 7.98
C LYS A 243 24.79 -7.56 9.11
N VAL A 244 24.55 -8.83 8.78
CA VAL A 244 24.38 -9.88 9.79
C VAL A 244 25.77 -10.35 10.23
N LEU A 245 26.07 -10.23 11.51
CA LEU A 245 27.34 -10.62 12.11
C LEU A 245 27.35 -12.13 12.45
N PRO A 246 28.54 -12.77 12.60
CA PRO A 246 28.64 -14.18 12.98
C PRO A 246 28.00 -14.52 14.33
N ASN A 247 27.93 -13.54 15.24
CA ASN A 247 27.27 -13.68 16.54
C ASN A 247 25.74 -13.53 16.47
N GLY A 248 25.18 -13.29 15.27
CA GLY A 248 23.75 -13.12 15.07
C GLY A 248 23.18 -11.72 15.14
N LYS A 249 23.96 -10.77 15.68
CA LYS A 249 23.55 -9.37 15.72
C LYS A 249 23.57 -8.76 14.32
N LYS A 250 22.84 -7.67 14.15
CA LYS A 250 22.80 -6.87 12.94
C LYS A 250 23.58 -5.59 13.21
N ARG A 251 24.63 -5.36 12.44
CA ARG A 251 25.33 -4.08 12.43
C ARG A 251 24.67 -3.16 11.43
N ILE A 252 24.24 -2.01 11.92
CA ILE A 252 23.69 -0.91 11.14
C ILE A 252 24.81 0.11 10.95
N HIS A 253 25.04 0.51 9.70
CA HIS A 253 25.93 1.62 9.34
C HIS A 253 25.08 2.76 8.78
N ASP A 254 25.25 3.98 9.31
CA ASP A 254 24.60 5.18 8.79
C ASP A 254 25.52 5.99 7.86
N GLU A 255 25.02 7.11 7.34
CA GLU A 255 25.75 7.99 6.42
C GLU A 255 26.85 8.85 7.08
N PHE A 256 26.92 8.86 8.41
CA PHE A 256 27.94 9.56 9.19
C PHE A 256 28.99 8.60 9.76
N ASP A 257 29.10 7.40 9.18
CA ASP A 257 29.99 6.32 9.60
C ASP A 257 29.75 5.82 11.04
N ASN A 258 28.61 6.15 11.67
CA ASN A 258 28.29 5.55 12.96
C ASN A 258 27.87 4.09 12.77
N THR A 259 28.11 3.29 13.82
CA THR A 259 27.71 1.89 13.85
C THR A 259 26.85 1.58 15.06
N LEU A 260 25.82 0.77 14.86
CA LEU A 260 24.96 0.26 15.93
C LEU A 260 24.72 -1.24 15.74
N ASP A 261 25.03 -2.04 16.77
CA ASP A 261 24.77 -3.48 16.78
C ASP A 261 23.45 -3.78 17.51
N VAL A 262 22.48 -4.37 16.82
CA VAL A 262 21.14 -4.68 17.34
C VAL A 262 20.76 -6.14 17.17
N ASP A 263 19.83 -6.63 17.99
CA ASP A 263 19.37 -8.03 17.94
C ASP A 263 18.32 -8.28 16.85
N ARG A 264 17.60 -7.24 16.42
CA ARG A 264 16.55 -7.30 15.39
C ARG A 264 16.53 -6.02 14.57
N VAL A 265 16.14 -6.13 13.29
CA VAL A 265 15.93 -4.99 12.39
C VAL A 265 14.56 -5.10 11.77
N VAL A 266 13.81 -4.00 11.74
CA VAL A 266 12.55 -3.90 11.00
C VAL A 266 12.74 -2.84 9.92
N PHE A 267 12.59 -3.24 8.66
CA PHE A 267 12.59 -2.30 7.55
C PHE A 267 11.19 -1.76 7.33
N ALA A 268 11.02 -0.46 7.56
CA ALA A 268 9.79 0.31 7.32
C ALA A 268 9.87 1.22 6.09
N CYS A 269 10.81 0.96 5.18
CA CYS A 269 11.12 1.80 4.02
C CYS A 269 10.77 1.09 2.69
N PRO A 270 10.80 1.79 1.53
CA PRO A 270 10.56 1.18 0.23
C PRO A 270 11.46 -0.04 -0.04
N ALA A 271 10.94 -1.04 -0.77
CA ALA A 271 11.62 -2.31 -0.99
C ALA A 271 12.97 -2.17 -1.70
N ASN A 272 13.07 -1.23 -2.63
CA ASN A 272 14.33 -0.92 -3.31
C ASN A 272 15.39 -0.35 -2.35
N SER A 273 14.98 0.37 -1.31
CA SER A 273 15.89 0.82 -0.26
C SER A 273 16.36 -0.37 0.59
N VAL A 274 15.49 -1.34 0.87
CA VAL A 274 15.89 -2.59 1.54
C VAL A 274 16.97 -3.32 0.73
N GLY A 275 16.78 -3.48 -0.58
CA GLY A 275 17.75 -4.15 -1.45
C GLY A 275 19.12 -3.45 -1.51
N SER A 276 19.16 -2.12 -1.37
CA SER A 276 20.43 -1.37 -1.34
C SER A 276 21.12 -1.40 0.02
N ILE A 277 20.35 -1.42 1.11
CA ILE A 277 20.85 -1.46 2.49
C ILE A 277 21.27 -2.87 2.90
N TYR A 278 20.47 -3.89 2.60
CA TYR A 278 20.70 -5.28 3.00
C TYR A 278 21.17 -6.13 1.81
N LYS A 279 22.42 -5.89 1.39
CA LYS A 279 23.04 -6.52 0.21
C LYS A 279 23.17 -8.05 0.31
N GLN A 280 23.22 -8.58 1.53
CA GLN A 280 23.38 -10.02 1.81
C GLN A 280 22.05 -10.76 2.04
N CYS A 281 20.91 -10.19 1.62
CA CYS A 281 19.58 -10.77 1.83
C CYS A 281 19.31 -12.11 1.12
N GLY A 282 20.21 -12.53 0.21
CA GLY A 282 20.06 -13.73 -0.59
C GLY A 282 19.19 -13.54 -1.83
N TRP A 283 19.23 -14.51 -2.75
CA TRP A 283 18.62 -14.35 -4.07
C TRP A 283 17.09 -14.20 -4.03
N LEU A 284 16.42 -14.90 -3.10
CA LEU A 284 14.97 -14.90 -2.99
C LEU A 284 14.46 -13.53 -2.53
N ALA A 285 15.01 -13.02 -1.43
CA ALA A 285 14.68 -11.68 -0.92
C ALA A 285 15.02 -10.60 -1.95
N ASN A 286 16.20 -10.68 -2.57
CA ASN A 286 16.61 -9.73 -3.61
C ASN A 286 15.65 -9.74 -4.82
N THR A 287 15.14 -10.91 -5.22
CA THR A 287 14.14 -11.03 -6.29
C THR A 287 12.85 -10.30 -5.91
N ILE A 288 12.37 -10.48 -4.67
CA ILE A 288 11.17 -9.81 -4.17
C ILE A 288 11.37 -8.29 -4.17
N PHE A 289 12.46 -7.79 -3.58
CA PHE A 289 12.72 -6.35 -3.45
C PHE A 289 12.93 -5.66 -4.80
N SER A 290 13.48 -6.38 -5.78
CA SER A 290 13.74 -5.84 -7.12
C SER A 290 12.53 -5.88 -8.04
N THR A 291 11.42 -6.50 -7.63
CA THR A 291 10.22 -6.68 -8.48
C THR A 291 9.30 -5.48 -8.45
N LEU A 292 9.26 -4.78 -7.31
CA LEU A 292 8.24 -3.76 -7.03
C LEU A 292 8.42 -2.51 -7.91
N VAL A 293 7.34 -2.13 -8.56
CA VAL A 293 7.21 -0.86 -9.31
C VAL A 293 6.40 0.13 -8.50
N TYR A 294 6.79 1.38 -8.53
CA TYR A 294 6.08 2.45 -7.83
C TYR A 294 5.54 3.48 -8.83
N ALA A 295 4.53 4.25 -8.44
CA ALA A 295 3.92 5.26 -9.31
C ALA A 295 4.93 6.29 -9.84
N ASP A 296 5.92 6.66 -9.04
CA ASP A 296 7.00 7.57 -9.43
C ASP A 296 8.00 6.98 -10.45
N ASP A 297 7.96 5.67 -10.71
CA ASP A 297 8.65 5.09 -11.89
C ASP A 297 8.06 5.61 -13.21
N HIS A 298 6.84 6.17 -13.17
CA HIS A 298 6.13 6.72 -14.32
C HIS A 298 5.90 8.22 -14.21
N HIS A 299 5.73 8.75 -12.99
CA HIS A 299 5.39 10.16 -12.72
C HIS A 299 6.18 10.71 -11.52
N PRO A 300 7.44 11.15 -11.72
CA PRO A 300 8.38 11.38 -10.62
C PRO A 300 8.09 12.62 -9.78
N ASP A 301 7.48 13.65 -10.37
CA ASP A 301 7.36 14.96 -9.74
C ASP A 301 5.91 15.35 -9.49
N SER A 302 5.70 16.03 -8.37
CA SER A 302 4.43 16.64 -8.01
C SER A 302 4.64 18.05 -7.48
N VAL A 303 3.67 18.92 -7.75
CA VAL A 303 3.73 20.33 -7.36
C VAL A 303 2.55 20.62 -6.46
N ILE A 304 2.82 21.27 -5.32
CA ILE A 304 1.80 21.76 -4.39
C ILE A 304 1.52 23.22 -4.74
N HIS A 305 0.25 23.57 -4.99
CA HIS A 305 -0.13 24.91 -5.43
C HIS A 305 -1.60 25.23 -5.13
N SER A 306 -1.96 26.51 -5.27
CA SER A 306 -3.36 26.98 -5.20
C SER A 306 -3.92 27.38 -6.57
N ASP A 307 -3.20 27.07 -7.65
CA ASP A 307 -3.60 27.40 -9.02
C ASP A 307 -4.71 26.49 -9.54
N GLY A 308 -5.98 26.91 -9.42
CA GLY A 308 -7.12 26.18 -9.94
C GLY A 308 -7.24 26.16 -11.48
N THR A 309 -6.43 26.96 -12.19
CA THR A 309 -6.50 27.05 -13.65
C THR A 309 -5.97 25.80 -14.35
N VAL A 310 -5.25 24.93 -13.63
CA VAL A 310 -4.83 23.61 -14.14
C VAL A 310 -6.01 22.68 -14.42
N ILE A 311 -7.17 22.91 -13.80
CA ILE A 311 -8.41 22.18 -14.08
C ILE A 311 -9.14 22.86 -15.24
N ASP A 312 -9.65 22.04 -16.18
CA ASP A 312 -10.45 22.50 -17.33
C ASP A 312 -11.58 23.41 -16.85
N GLU A 313 -11.74 24.55 -17.52
CA GLU A 313 -12.70 25.59 -17.14
C GLU A 313 -14.13 25.05 -17.00
N ARG A 314 -14.51 24.05 -17.80
CA ARG A 314 -15.84 23.43 -17.77
C ARG A 314 -16.15 22.72 -16.45
N PHE A 315 -15.13 22.25 -15.74
CA PHE A 315 -15.29 21.45 -14.51
C PHE A 315 -14.70 22.12 -13.27
N ARG A 316 -13.91 23.19 -13.46
CA ARG A 316 -13.10 23.83 -12.44
C ARG A 316 -13.87 24.14 -11.17
N ASP A 317 -14.97 24.88 -11.27
CA ASP A 317 -15.72 25.33 -10.10
C ASP A 317 -16.28 24.18 -9.27
N ASP A 318 -16.83 23.16 -9.92
CA ASP A 318 -17.39 22.00 -9.25
C ASP A 318 -16.29 21.13 -8.63
N CYS A 319 -15.19 20.89 -9.37
CA CYS A 319 -14.06 20.10 -8.90
C CYS A 319 -13.37 20.76 -7.70
N LEU A 320 -13.12 22.07 -7.76
CA LEU A 320 -12.49 22.79 -6.65
C LEU A 320 -13.33 22.79 -5.38
N LYS A 321 -14.66 22.80 -5.50
CA LYS A 321 -15.58 22.81 -4.35
C LYS A 321 -15.82 21.43 -3.75
N ARG A 322 -15.84 20.38 -4.57
CA ARG A 322 -16.42 19.08 -4.15
C ARG A 322 -15.60 17.85 -4.51
N ALA A 323 -14.80 17.91 -5.56
CA ALA A 323 -14.04 16.74 -5.96
C ALA A 323 -12.81 16.59 -5.07
N SER A 324 -12.60 15.39 -4.54
CA SER A 324 -11.36 15.03 -3.87
C SER A 324 -10.21 14.95 -4.87
N ASN A 325 -10.46 14.44 -6.08
CA ASN A 325 -9.51 14.34 -7.17
C ASN A 325 -10.13 14.77 -8.51
N TYR A 326 -9.30 15.30 -9.41
CA TYR A 326 -9.63 15.48 -10.82
C TYR A 326 -8.55 14.81 -11.67
N GLU A 327 -8.95 13.86 -12.52
CA GLU A 327 -8.06 13.13 -13.41
C GLU A 327 -8.40 13.47 -14.86
N GLU A 328 -7.38 13.78 -15.65
CA GLU A 328 -7.51 14.05 -17.08
C GLU A 328 -6.67 13.06 -17.89
N VAL A 329 -7.33 12.31 -18.77
CA VAL A 329 -6.69 11.31 -19.64
C VAL A 329 -6.53 11.89 -21.04
N THR A 330 -5.29 12.05 -21.50
CA THR A 330 -4.99 12.60 -22.83
C THR A 330 -4.07 11.67 -23.61
N GLU A 331 -4.16 11.72 -24.94
CA GLU A 331 -3.24 11.00 -25.83
C GLU A 331 -2.11 11.95 -26.26
N LYS A 332 -0.86 11.55 -26.01
CA LYS A 332 0.33 12.27 -26.47
C LYS A 332 0.51 12.05 -27.98
N ALA A 333 1.25 12.94 -28.65
CA ALA A 333 1.50 12.86 -30.09
C ALA A 333 2.05 11.51 -30.59
N GLY A 334 2.69 10.71 -29.72
CA GLY A 334 3.18 9.37 -30.04
C GLY A 334 2.20 8.22 -29.74
N GLY A 335 0.92 8.50 -29.49
CA GLY A 335 -0.12 7.51 -29.15
C GLY A 335 -0.02 6.95 -27.73
N SER A 336 0.90 7.46 -26.91
CA SER A 336 0.98 7.09 -25.48
C SER A 336 0.00 7.91 -24.66
N ILE A 337 -0.54 7.32 -23.59
CA ILE A 337 -1.51 7.98 -22.73
C ILE A 337 -0.78 8.79 -21.63
N ASN A 338 -1.27 10.00 -21.38
CA ASN A 338 -0.97 10.79 -20.19
C ASN A 338 -2.18 10.76 -19.26
N ILE A 339 -1.95 10.51 -17.98
CA ILE A 339 -2.98 10.64 -16.95
C ILE A 339 -2.47 11.73 -16.01
N GLU A 340 -3.08 12.91 -16.12
CA GLU A 340 -2.85 14.02 -15.20
C GLU A 340 -3.76 13.82 -13.98
N ASN A 341 -3.25 14.07 -12.78
CA ASN A 341 -4.03 13.96 -11.56
C ASN A 341 -3.86 15.21 -10.69
N GLN A 342 -4.98 15.71 -10.18
CA GLN A 342 -5.09 16.87 -9.32
C GLN A 342 -5.74 16.46 -8.00
N TYR A 343 -4.94 16.31 -6.95
CA TYR A 343 -5.46 16.04 -5.60
C TYR A 343 -5.93 17.34 -4.96
N ASN A 344 -7.20 17.45 -4.65
CA ASN A 344 -7.78 18.60 -3.95
C ASN A 344 -7.77 18.39 -2.44
N PHE A 345 -6.65 18.75 -1.82
CA PHE A 345 -6.47 18.72 -0.38
C PHE A 345 -7.39 19.70 0.35
N GLY A 346 -7.90 20.75 -0.30
CA GLY A 346 -8.88 21.65 0.33
C GLY A 346 -10.11 20.87 0.76
N VAL A 347 -10.61 20.02 -0.15
CA VAL A 347 -11.74 19.13 0.11
C VAL A 347 -11.35 17.96 1.03
N GLN A 348 -10.21 17.31 0.79
CA GLN A 348 -9.80 16.10 1.52
C GLN A 348 -9.31 16.35 2.95
N THR A 349 -8.72 17.51 3.25
CA THR A 349 -7.94 17.68 4.50
C THR A 349 -8.84 17.92 5.70
N PRO A 350 -8.79 17.07 6.75
CA PRO A 350 -9.35 17.35 8.05
C PRO A 350 -8.38 18.18 8.91
N GLY A 351 -7.90 19.29 8.37
CA GLY A 351 -6.97 20.19 9.05
C GLY A 351 -7.70 21.10 10.06
N PRO A 352 -7.12 21.42 11.23
CA PRO A 352 -7.64 22.45 12.12
C PRO A 352 -7.87 23.75 11.35
N GLY A 353 -9.08 24.32 11.42
CA GLY A 353 -9.45 25.55 10.73
C GLY A 353 -9.85 25.41 9.26
N VAL A 354 -9.65 24.25 8.62
CA VAL A 354 -10.15 23.96 7.25
C VAL A 354 -11.30 22.96 7.27
N TYR A 355 -11.26 22.00 8.20
CA TYR A 355 -12.28 20.95 8.32
C TYR A 355 -13.68 21.51 8.56
N ASP A 356 -13.80 22.49 9.47
CA ASP A 356 -15.09 23.09 9.85
C ASP A 356 -15.57 24.16 8.86
N LEU A 357 -14.79 24.45 7.81
CA LEU A 357 -15.23 25.39 6.78
C LEU A 357 -16.28 24.74 5.87
N PRO A 358 -17.38 25.46 5.56
CA PRO A 358 -18.26 25.10 4.46
C PRO A 358 -17.48 24.83 3.17
N LEU A 359 -17.94 23.87 2.35
CA LEU A 359 -17.22 23.43 1.14
C LEU A 359 -16.87 24.59 0.19
N ASP A 360 -17.76 25.57 0.05
CA ASP A 360 -17.59 26.78 -0.76
C ASP A 360 -16.57 27.78 -0.21
N LYS A 361 -16.17 27.62 1.06
CA LYS A 361 -15.18 28.46 1.74
C LYS A 361 -13.82 27.78 1.91
N LYS A 362 -13.70 26.51 1.52
CA LYS A 362 -12.44 25.79 1.60
C LYS A 362 -11.43 26.38 0.61
N PRO A 363 -10.16 26.59 1.02
CA PRO A 363 -9.14 27.12 0.14
C PRO A 363 -8.80 26.11 -0.96
N VAL A 364 -8.38 26.62 -2.12
CA VAL A 364 -7.81 25.78 -3.18
C VAL A 364 -6.45 25.28 -2.74
N MET A 365 -6.34 23.98 -2.50
CA MET A 365 -5.09 23.31 -2.16
C MET A 365 -4.95 22.10 -3.08
N LEU A 366 -4.12 22.23 -4.12
CA LEU A 366 -3.93 21.22 -5.14
C LEU A 366 -2.55 20.60 -5.07
N ILE A 367 -2.49 19.30 -5.36
CA ILE A 367 -1.25 18.61 -5.74
C ILE A 367 -1.42 18.08 -7.16
N SER A 368 -0.66 18.67 -8.09
CA SER A 368 -0.62 18.28 -9.50
C SER A 368 0.42 17.19 -9.75
N HIS A 369 0.03 16.17 -10.50
CA HIS A 369 0.92 15.15 -11.05
C HIS A 369 0.80 15.10 -12.59
N ALA A 370 1.93 14.92 -13.27
CA ALA A 370 1.98 14.62 -14.70
C ALA A 370 1.19 15.59 -15.61
N LEU A 371 1.31 16.90 -15.36
CA LEU A 371 0.66 17.95 -16.16
C LEU A 371 0.87 17.73 -17.66
N ARG A 372 -0.21 17.82 -18.44
CA ARG A 372 -0.13 17.70 -19.90
C ARG A 372 0.70 18.83 -20.50
N GLN A 373 1.24 18.57 -21.70
CA GLN A 373 1.97 19.59 -22.46
C GLN A 373 1.10 20.84 -22.68
N GLY A 374 1.68 22.02 -22.45
CA GLY A 374 1.00 23.30 -22.59
C GLY A 374 0.24 23.77 -21.34
N LYS A 375 0.09 22.92 -20.31
CA LYS A 375 -0.29 23.39 -18.98
C LYS A 375 0.95 23.78 -18.17
N SER A 376 0.79 24.78 -17.33
CA SER A 376 1.81 25.23 -16.40
C SER A 376 1.14 25.77 -15.15
N ILE A 377 1.78 25.58 -13.99
CA ILE A 377 1.33 26.16 -12.74
C ILE A 377 1.90 27.57 -12.63
N ASN A 378 1.06 28.54 -12.28
CA ASN A 378 1.49 29.89 -11.95
C ASN A 378 2.51 29.85 -10.79
N PRO A 379 3.77 30.29 -11.01
CA PRO A 379 4.80 30.22 -9.97
C PRO A 379 4.47 31.00 -8.70
N LYS A 380 3.61 32.04 -8.78
CA LYS A 380 3.18 32.82 -7.61
C LYS A 380 2.17 32.07 -6.73
N LEU A 381 1.52 31.05 -7.27
CA LEU A 381 0.57 30.20 -6.56
C LEU A 381 1.18 28.86 -6.17
N MET A 382 2.46 28.63 -6.50
CA MET A 382 3.21 27.45 -6.11
C MET A 382 3.64 27.58 -4.65
N VAL A 383 3.32 26.56 -3.85
CA VAL A 383 3.73 26.48 -2.45
C VAL A 383 5.05 25.71 -2.34
N GLY A 384 5.23 24.68 -3.18
CA GLY A 384 6.47 23.92 -3.23
C GLY A 384 6.34 22.68 -4.11
N THR A 385 7.40 21.88 -4.13
CA THR A 385 7.43 20.57 -4.78
C THR A 385 7.40 19.47 -3.73
N ALA A 386 6.58 18.45 -3.95
CA ALA A 386 6.58 17.26 -3.11
C ALA A 386 7.29 16.11 -3.82
N ASN A 387 8.17 15.45 -3.08
CA ASN A 387 8.81 14.22 -3.53
C ASN A 387 7.94 13.03 -3.09
N HIS A 388 7.18 12.46 -4.01
CA HIS A 388 6.40 11.24 -3.79
C HIS A 388 7.17 9.98 -4.19
N ALA A 389 8.51 10.04 -4.23
CA ALA A 389 9.32 8.92 -4.65
C ALA A 389 9.02 7.69 -3.80
N ARG A 390 8.67 6.59 -4.47
CA ARG A 390 8.34 5.30 -3.88
C ARG A 390 7.21 5.31 -2.86
N ALA A 391 6.36 6.35 -2.86
CA ALA A 391 5.27 6.48 -1.90
C ALA A 391 4.15 5.47 -2.18
N HIS A 392 3.92 5.08 -3.44
CA HIS A 392 2.81 4.21 -3.82
C HIS A 392 3.28 3.08 -4.73
N PRO A 393 3.37 1.82 -4.24
CA PRO A 393 3.59 0.68 -5.11
C PRO A 393 2.38 0.54 -6.05
N LEU A 394 2.64 0.25 -7.33
CA LEU A 394 1.58 0.01 -8.30
C LEU A 394 0.77 -1.24 -7.93
N TYR A 395 -0.53 -1.22 -8.19
CA TYR A 395 -1.37 -2.40 -8.06
C TYR A 395 -1.29 -3.27 -9.33
N SER A 396 -0.11 -3.82 -9.59
CA SER A 396 0.15 -4.72 -10.71
C SER A 396 0.21 -6.18 -10.22
N GLY A 397 -0.08 -7.14 -11.11
CA GLY A 397 0.06 -8.56 -10.79
C GLY A 397 1.48 -8.91 -10.29
N TRP A 398 2.51 -8.26 -10.85
CA TRP A 398 3.91 -8.40 -10.43
C TRP A 398 4.14 -7.97 -8.98
N ASN A 399 3.61 -6.81 -8.61
CA ASN A 399 3.72 -6.29 -7.26
C ASN A 399 2.95 -7.17 -6.28
N VAL A 400 1.73 -7.60 -6.62
CA VAL A 400 0.94 -8.52 -5.79
C VAL A 400 1.70 -9.84 -5.56
N MET A 401 2.32 -10.40 -6.60
CA MET A 401 3.16 -11.60 -6.46
C MET A 401 4.35 -11.36 -5.51
N ALA A 402 5.04 -10.23 -5.61
CA ALA A 402 6.13 -9.88 -4.71
C ALA A 402 5.65 -9.67 -3.27
N MET A 403 4.56 -8.92 -3.08
CA MET A 403 3.90 -8.67 -1.80
C MET A 403 3.50 -9.99 -1.14
N LEU A 404 2.90 -10.93 -1.88
CA LEU A 404 2.55 -12.23 -1.34
C LEU A 404 3.80 -13.08 -1.05
N SER A 405 4.87 -12.93 -1.82
CA SER A 405 6.10 -13.71 -1.63
C SER A 405 6.96 -13.23 -0.44
N ILE A 406 6.74 -12.01 0.08
CA ILE A 406 7.54 -11.47 1.20
C ILE A 406 7.51 -12.35 2.44
N ARG A 407 6.39 -13.06 2.66
CA ARG A 407 6.19 -14.00 3.77
C ARG A 407 7.26 -15.09 3.84
N LEU A 408 7.88 -15.43 2.70
CA LEU A 408 8.93 -16.43 2.60
C LEU A 408 10.24 -15.97 3.23
N VAL A 409 10.41 -14.69 3.54
CA VAL A 409 11.65 -14.15 4.10
C VAL A 409 11.45 -13.35 5.40
N GLN A 410 10.20 -13.25 5.90
CA GLN A 410 9.88 -12.56 7.15
C GLN A 410 10.57 -13.20 8.36
N GLY A 411 11.20 -12.37 9.19
CA GLY A 411 11.90 -12.78 10.41
C GLY A 411 13.22 -13.52 10.18
N LYS A 412 13.62 -13.78 8.93
CA LYS A 412 14.87 -14.49 8.63
C LYS A 412 16.07 -13.66 9.07
N ASN A 413 16.99 -14.27 9.81
CA ASN A 413 18.14 -13.61 10.44
C ASN A 413 17.75 -12.50 11.44
N GLY A 414 16.50 -12.50 11.92
CA GLY A 414 15.99 -11.44 12.80
C GLY A 414 15.76 -10.13 12.05
N ILE A 415 15.41 -10.22 10.77
CA ILE A 415 15.06 -9.08 9.92
C ILE A 415 13.61 -9.24 9.46
N SER A 416 12.80 -8.22 9.71
CA SER A 416 11.38 -8.18 9.33
C SER A 416 11.11 -6.97 8.43
N TYR A 417 10.03 -7.03 7.67
CA TYR A 417 9.66 -6.01 6.70
C TYR A 417 8.20 -5.59 6.92
N CYS A 418 7.94 -4.29 7.02
CA CYS A 418 6.60 -3.72 7.10
C CYS A 418 6.52 -2.47 6.23
N SER A 419 5.49 -2.31 5.42
CA SER A 419 5.23 -1.11 4.64
C SER A 419 3.96 -1.31 3.81
N ASN A 420 3.63 -0.33 2.96
CA ASN A 420 2.60 -0.50 1.94
C ASN A 420 2.94 -1.57 0.89
N TRP A 421 4.21 -1.88 0.68
CA TRP A 421 4.65 -2.90 -0.29
C TRP A 421 4.75 -4.31 0.31
N THR A 422 4.52 -4.48 1.61
CA THR A 422 4.52 -5.81 2.25
C THR A 422 3.13 -6.44 2.29
N THR A 423 2.13 -5.74 1.76
CA THR A 423 0.73 -6.15 1.77
C THR A 423 0.11 -5.93 0.39
N PRO A 424 -0.84 -6.77 -0.07
CA PRO A 424 -1.49 -6.65 -1.38
C PRO A 424 -2.53 -5.52 -1.42
N GLY A 425 -2.22 -4.37 -0.84
CA GLY A 425 -3.09 -3.19 -0.82
C GLY A 425 -2.30 -1.95 -0.39
N ASN A 426 -2.65 -0.81 -0.97
CA ASN A 426 -1.94 0.46 -0.79
C ASN A 426 -2.75 1.40 0.11
N CYS A 427 -2.86 1.05 1.39
CA CYS A 427 -3.57 1.85 2.39
C CYS A 427 -2.71 2.09 3.64
N HIS A 428 -2.94 3.23 4.30
CA HIS A 428 -2.25 3.56 5.55
C HIS A 428 -2.54 2.55 6.66
N ASP A 429 -3.77 2.05 6.76
CA ASP A 429 -4.14 1.05 7.76
C ASP A 429 -3.33 -0.23 7.61
N MET A 430 -3.22 -0.77 6.40
CA MET A 430 -2.41 -1.97 6.15
C MET A 430 -0.94 -1.74 6.47
N SER A 431 -0.40 -0.58 6.10
CA SER A 431 0.99 -0.22 6.36
C SER A 431 1.27 -0.13 7.87
N PHE A 432 0.41 0.55 8.61
CA PHE A 432 0.50 0.69 10.06
C PHE A 432 0.35 -0.66 10.76
N LEU A 433 -0.67 -1.44 10.39
CA LEU A 433 -0.94 -2.74 10.98
C LEU A 433 0.18 -3.74 10.70
N SER A 434 0.82 -3.68 9.51
CA SER A 434 2.00 -4.50 9.21
C SER A 434 3.17 -4.20 10.15
N GLY A 435 3.33 -2.93 10.55
CA GLY A 435 4.31 -2.52 11.56
C GLY A 435 4.00 -3.09 12.94
N LEU A 436 2.73 -3.04 13.37
CA LEU A 436 2.29 -3.67 14.62
C LEU A 436 2.51 -5.18 14.63
N VAL A 437 2.27 -5.84 13.50
CA VAL A 437 2.53 -7.28 13.34
C VAL A 437 4.03 -7.59 13.48
N CYS A 438 4.92 -6.83 12.84
CA CYS A 438 6.36 -7.02 13.01
C CYS A 438 6.82 -6.74 14.45
N ALA A 439 6.30 -5.69 15.10
CA ALA A 439 6.62 -5.39 16.50
C ALA A 439 6.18 -6.52 17.43
N HIS A 440 4.96 -7.04 17.25
CA HIS A 440 4.45 -8.16 18.01
C HIS A 440 5.25 -9.44 17.76
N ALA A 441 5.65 -9.72 16.52
CA ALA A 441 6.50 -10.87 16.19
C ALA A 441 7.87 -10.82 16.89
N ILE A 442 8.36 -9.62 17.19
CA ILE A 442 9.60 -9.39 17.93
C ILE A 442 9.39 -9.46 19.45
N GLY A 443 8.14 -9.47 19.93
CA GLY A 443 7.81 -9.66 21.35
C GLY A 443 7.00 -8.53 21.98
N ALA A 444 6.64 -7.47 21.23
CA ALA A 444 5.80 -6.40 21.76
C ALA A 444 4.35 -6.88 22.01
N LYS A 445 3.69 -6.31 23.02
CA LYS A 445 2.25 -6.54 23.24
C LYS A 445 1.42 -5.80 22.18
N TYR A 446 0.32 -6.39 21.75
CA TYR A 446 -0.61 -5.71 20.84
C TYR A 446 -1.39 -4.61 21.60
N PRO A 447 -1.41 -3.36 21.13
CA PRO A 447 -1.94 -2.25 21.92
C PRO A 447 -3.49 -2.20 22.00
N PHE A 448 -4.21 -2.95 21.17
CA PHE A 448 -5.68 -2.84 21.06
C PHE A 448 -6.43 -4.12 21.48
N GLU A 449 -5.95 -4.81 22.53
CA GLU A 449 -6.51 -6.10 23.00
C GLU A 449 -8.02 -6.08 23.29
N LYS A 450 -8.56 -4.92 23.69
CA LYS A 450 -9.99 -4.74 24.02
C LYS A 450 -10.89 -4.58 22.79
N SER A 451 -10.34 -4.27 21.62
CA SER A 451 -11.13 -4.06 20.39
C SER A 451 -11.21 -5.34 19.58
N GLY A 452 -12.41 -5.96 19.56
CA GLY A 452 -12.65 -7.22 18.85
C GLY A 452 -12.34 -7.13 17.35
N GLU A 453 -12.80 -6.08 16.67
CA GLU A 453 -12.55 -5.89 15.22
C GLU A 453 -11.08 -5.56 14.93
N ALA A 454 -10.42 -4.71 15.71
CA ALA A 454 -9.00 -4.41 15.50
C ALA A 454 -8.14 -5.67 15.70
N LYS A 455 -8.45 -6.48 16.72
CA LYS A 455 -7.77 -7.75 16.98
C LYS A 455 -8.00 -8.77 15.86
N LYS A 456 -9.19 -8.79 15.28
CA LYS A 456 -9.52 -9.62 14.11
C LYS A 456 -8.70 -9.22 12.89
N ASP A 457 -8.62 -7.92 12.58
CA ASP A 457 -7.80 -7.42 11.48
C ASP A 457 -6.31 -7.66 11.71
N PHE A 458 -5.82 -7.43 12.94
CA PHE A 458 -4.46 -7.75 13.34
C PHE A 458 -4.12 -9.23 13.11
N ARG A 459 -4.99 -10.15 13.55
CA ARG A 459 -4.80 -11.59 13.33
C ARG A 459 -4.74 -11.93 11.84
N ARG A 460 -5.63 -11.35 11.02
CA ARG A 460 -5.62 -11.57 9.57
C ARG A 460 -4.37 -11.03 8.91
N MET A 461 -3.92 -9.84 9.29
CA MET A 461 -2.66 -9.28 8.82
C MET A 461 -1.47 -10.16 9.21
N ARG A 462 -1.44 -10.63 10.46
CA ARG A 462 -0.41 -11.55 10.95
C ARG A 462 -0.40 -12.85 10.15
N ASP A 463 -1.56 -13.42 9.88
CA ASP A 463 -1.69 -14.66 9.10
C ASP A 463 -1.28 -14.44 7.62
N LEU A 464 -1.59 -13.27 7.04
CA LEU A 464 -1.14 -12.86 5.71
C LEU A 464 0.39 -12.73 5.62
N MET A 465 1.02 -12.11 6.63
CA MET A 465 2.47 -11.93 6.70
C MET A 465 3.21 -13.19 7.21
N GLU A 466 2.46 -14.16 7.71
CA GLU A 466 2.89 -15.45 8.26
C GLU A 466 3.86 -15.37 9.44
N PHE A 467 3.53 -14.51 10.41
CA PHE A 467 4.22 -14.51 11.70
C PHE A 467 3.62 -15.52 12.70
#